data_AF-A0A067QSL1-F1
#
_entry.id   AF-A0A067QSL1-F1
#
_cell.length_a   1.000
_cell.length_b   1.000
_cell.length_c   1.000
_cell.angle_alpha   90.00
_cell.angle_beta   90.00
_cell.angle_gamma   90.00
#
_symmetry.space_group_name_H-M   'P 1'
#
loop_
_entity.id
_entity.type
_entity.pdbx_description
1 polymer ?
#
loop_
_entity_poly.entity_id
_entity_poly.type
_entity_poly.pdbx_seq_one_letter_code
_entity_poly.pdbx_strand_id
1 'polypeptide(L)'
;MGDSSQQLLDFLQNVALFACPLIAYVFLFKSRQKFRSCQGQYSIADWNFFLKKWWVRWKLRQPQLCHRPTTVGPVVELMATQADEDREKLRTLAKEKEVDSMAISGTDHKGNSIHLKITRKQHNITEVWLHVQLEDGSVYQLPGHPDTTIQSNNKSSWSGGGLKFHICEPLRRWRITFNGLLRHGVKHKGNIQDKENDVIVHVQFRFIWTACSDVIDIQRDWSTELMCNALAREPWRNGKWMKMRKQIGEGYDQWGTLQGTWTLGSDSNNVKELYLRGIRQRRYGTDEVVKKKE
;
A
#
# COMPACT_ATOMS: atom_id res chain seq x y z
N MET A 1 -74.47 7.61 10.98
CA MET A 1 -73.50 6.50 10.88
C MET A 1 -72.17 6.88 10.21
N GLY A 2 -71.88 8.15 9.90
CA GLY A 2 -70.60 8.56 9.27
C GLY A 2 -69.50 9.04 10.24
N ASP A 3 -69.86 9.41 11.47
CA ASP A 3 -68.96 10.08 12.42
C ASP A 3 -67.98 9.10 13.10
N SER A 4 -68.45 7.91 13.46
CA SER A 4 -67.65 6.88 14.13
C SER A 4 -66.55 6.31 13.23
N SER A 5 -66.77 6.27 11.91
CA SER A 5 -65.78 5.81 10.93
C SER A 5 -64.64 6.80 10.70
N GLN A 6 -64.91 8.10 10.80
CA GLN A 6 -63.89 9.15 10.61
C GLN A 6 -62.98 9.24 11.85
N GLN A 7 -63.56 9.18 13.05
CA GLN A 7 -62.78 9.13 14.29
C GLN A 7 -61.83 7.93 14.36
N LEU A 8 -62.24 6.78 13.80
CA LEU A 8 -61.43 5.58 13.77
C LEU A 8 -60.26 5.67 12.77
N LEU A 9 -60.47 6.34 11.63
CA LEU A 9 -59.43 6.65 10.66
C LEU A 9 -58.38 7.64 11.20
N ASP A 10 -58.82 8.71 11.87
CA ASP A 10 -57.91 9.69 12.46
C ASP A 10 -57.09 9.07 13.60
N PHE A 11 -57.68 8.18 14.38
CA PHE A 11 -56.94 7.43 15.40
C PHE A 11 -55.88 6.51 14.78
N LEU A 12 -56.23 5.76 13.73
CA LEU A 12 -55.28 4.89 13.03
C LEU A 12 -54.15 5.68 12.35
N GLN A 13 -54.44 6.85 11.79
CA GLN A 13 -53.44 7.71 11.17
C GLN A 13 -52.46 8.27 12.20
N ASN A 14 -52.95 8.70 13.36
CA ASN A 14 -52.10 9.16 14.47
C ASN A 14 -51.26 8.02 15.04
N VAL A 15 -51.83 6.84 15.24
CA VAL A 15 -51.09 5.65 15.69
C VAL A 15 -50.02 5.26 14.68
N ALA A 16 -50.30 5.30 13.38
CA ALA A 16 -49.32 5.04 12.33
C ALA A 16 -48.18 6.07 12.34
N LEU A 17 -48.47 7.35 12.60
CA LEU A 17 -47.49 8.43 12.64
C LEU A 17 -46.45 8.24 13.76
N PHE A 18 -46.82 7.61 14.87
CA PHE A 18 -45.90 7.30 15.98
C PHE A 18 -45.32 5.88 15.93
N ALA A 19 -46.12 4.89 15.50
CA ALA A 19 -45.69 3.50 15.45
C ALA A 19 -44.72 3.24 14.30
N CYS A 20 -44.92 3.83 13.12
CA CYS A 20 -44.03 3.64 11.97
C CYS A 20 -42.59 4.11 12.23
N PRO A 21 -42.31 5.32 12.75
CA PRO A 21 -40.95 5.72 13.07
C PRO A 21 -40.35 4.91 14.22
N LEU A 22 -41.15 4.44 15.18
CA LEU A 22 -40.67 3.62 16.30
C LEU A 22 -40.34 2.18 15.86
N ILE A 23 -41.17 1.59 15.00
CA ILE A 23 -40.91 0.29 14.36
C ILE A 23 -39.71 0.40 13.42
N ALA A 24 -39.63 1.46 12.61
CA ALA A 24 -38.46 1.73 11.78
C ALA A 24 -37.19 1.92 12.61
N TYR A 25 -37.28 2.63 13.74
CA TYR A 25 -36.18 2.80 14.69
C TYR A 25 -35.74 1.46 15.29
N VAL A 26 -36.68 0.65 15.79
CA VAL A 26 -36.38 -0.68 16.36
C VAL A 26 -35.83 -1.61 15.29
N PHE A 27 -36.36 -1.60 14.07
CA PHE A 27 -35.85 -2.44 12.98
C PHE A 27 -34.44 -1.99 12.55
N LEU A 28 -34.19 -0.68 12.46
CA LEU A 28 -32.87 -0.12 12.12
C LEU A 28 -31.83 -0.32 13.23
N PHE A 29 -32.21 -0.32 14.51
CA PHE A 29 -31.26 -0.40 15.63
C PHE A 29 -31.12 -1.82 16.23
N LYS A 30 -32.17 -2.65 16.21
CA LYS A 30 -32.13 -4.02 16.74
C LYS A 30 -31.55 -5.01 15.73
N SER A 31 -31.76 -4.82 14.42
CA SER A 31 -31.05 -5.58 13.37
C SER A 31 -29.54 -5.31 13.38
N ARG A 32 -29.11 -4.12 13.84
CA ARG A 32 -27.69 -3.74 14.01
C ARG A 32 -26.98 -4.52 15.12
N GLN A 33 -27.68 -5.06 16.11
CA GLN A 33 -27.04 -5.79 17.21
C GLN A 33 -26.65 -7.23 16.81
N LYS A 34 -27.47 -7.92 16.02
CA LYS A 34 -27.18 -9.30 15.58
C LYS A 34 -26.10 -9.39 14.49
N PHE A 35 -25.88 -8.33 13.70
CA PHE A 35 -24.87 -8.33 12.63
C PHE A 35 -23.44 -8.04 13.11
N ARG A 36 -23.25 -7.64 14.37
CA ARG A 36 -21.94 -7.25 14.92
C ARG A 36 -20.99 -8.41 15.22
N SER A 37 -21.48 -9.64 15.35
CA SER A 37 -20.67 -10.76 15.85
C SER A 37 -19.87 -11.51 14.77
N CYS A 38 -20.20 -11.35 13.48
CA CYS A 38 -19.62 -12.20 12.41
C CYS A 38 -18.87 -11.41 11.32
N GLN A 39 -18.68 -10.11 11.48
CA GLN A 39 -18.18 -9.24 10.42
C GLN A 39 -16.97 -8.43 10.93
N GLY A 40 -15.83 -8.58 10.24
CA GLY A 40 -14.60 -7.84 10.55
C GLY A 40 -14.82 -6.33 10.48
N GLN A 41 -13.95 -5.56 11.14
CA GLN A 41 -14.08 -4.11 11.35
C GLN A 41 -14.30 -3.28 10.06
N TYR A 42 -13.93 -3.81 8.89
CA TYR A 42 -14.09 -3.20 7.57
C TYR A 42 -15.30 -3.69 6.76
N SER A 43 -16.19 -4.48 7.37
CA SER A 43 -17.40 -5.01 6.70
C SER A 43 -18.70 -4.38 7.19
N ILE A 44 -18.66 -3.66 8.31
CA ILE A 44 -19.83 -3.01 8.90
C ILE A 44 -20.00 -1.61 8.30
N ALA A 45 -21.11 -1.41 7.60
CA ALA A 45 -21.49 -0.09 7.09
C ALA A 45 -22.07 0.79 8.21
N ASP A 46 -21.52 1.99 8.41
CA ASP A 46 -22.10 3.00 9.30
C ASP A 46 -23.50 3.42 8.82
N TRP A 47 -24.31 4.00 9.73
CA TRP A 47 -25.66 4.47 9.41
C TRP A 47 -25.72 5.48 8.24
N ASN A 48 -24.66 6.25 8.06
CA ASN A 48 -24.49 7.24 7.01
C ASN A 48 -23.70 6.70 5.80
N PHE A 49 -23.39 5.39 5.72
CA PHE A 49 -22.60 4.78 4.65
C PHE A 49 -23.11 5.15 3.25
N PHE A 50 -24.43 5.09 3.02
CA PHE A 50 -24.99 5.42 1.71
C PHE A 50 -24.81 6.89 1.36
N LEU A 51 -25.00 7.80 2.33
CA LEU A 51 -24.78 9.23 2.16
C LEU A 51 -23.29 9.52 1.89
N LYS A 52 -22.40 8.88 2.66
CA LYS A 52 -20.95 8.92 2.48
C LYS A 52 -20.54 8.45 1.07
N LYS A 53 -21.03 7.28 0.65
CA LYS A 53 -20.75 6.66 -0.66
C LYS A 53 -21.22 7.58 -1.79
N TRP A 54 -22.42 8.15 -1.67
CA TRP A 54 -22.96 9.08 -2.66
C TRP A 54 -22.10 10.34 -2.77
N TRP A 55 -21.73 10.96 -1.65
CA TRP A 55 -20.87 12.15 -1.64
C TRP A 55 -19.50 11.88 -2.24
N VAL A 56 -18.85 10.77 -1.86
CA VAL A 56 -17.55 10.37 -2.41
C VAL A 56 -17.66 10.13 -3.91
N ARG A 57 -18.71 9.43 -4.37
CA ARG A 57 -18.95 9.19 -5.80
C ARG A 57 -19.11 10.49 -6.57
N TRP A 58 -19.85 11.46 -6.02
CA TRP A 58 -19.99 12.77 -6.64
C TRP A 58 -18.65 13.51 -6.75
N LYS A 59 -17.81 13.48 -5.69
CA LYS A 59 -16.47 14.07 -5.70
C LYS A 59 -15.49 13.37 -6.65
N LEU A 60 -15.56 12.04 -6.76
CA LEU A 60 -14.67 11.25 -7.63
C LEU A 60 -15.10 11.24 -9.10
N ARG A 61 -16.31 11.69 -9.45
CA ARG A 61 -16.74 11.85 -10.85
C ARG A 61 -16.01 12.98 -11.59
N GLN A 62 -15.60 14.03 -10.88
CA GLN A 62 -14.98 15.21 -11.48
C GLN A 62 -13.57 14.99 -12.11
N PRO A 63 -12.69 14.13 -11.57
CA PRO A 63 -11.34 13.95 -12.11
C PRO A 63 -11.20 12.84 -13.18
N GLN A 64 -12.07 11.82 -13.17
CA GLN A 64 -11.93 10.65 -14.05
C GLN A 64 -12.43 10.90 -15.49
N LEU A 65 -13.33 11.86 -15.69
CA LEU A 65 -13.86 12.20 -17.02
C LEU A 65 -12.81 12.84 -17.96
N CYS A 66 -11.68 13.32 -17.43
CA CYS A 66 -10.67 14.04 -18.21
C CYS A 66 -9.58 13.13 -18.83
N HIS A 67 -9.63 11.81 -18.62
CA HIS A 67 -8.66 10.90 -19.23
C HIS A 67 -9.35 9.86 -20.12
N ARG A 68 -9.27 10.10 -21.43
CA ARG A 68 -9.29 9.02 -22.42
C ARG A 68 -7.89 8.38 -22.41
N PRO A 69 -7.77 7.05 -22.47
CA PRO A 69 -6.48 6.43 -22.76
C PRO A 69 -6.00 7.02 -24.08
N THR A 70 -4.85 7.67 -24.08
CA THR A 70 -4.22 8.08 -25.32
C THR A 70 -3.82 6.79 -26.00
N THR A 71 -4.54 6.40 -27.05
CA THR A 71 -4.14 5.30 -27.93
C THR A 71 -2.89 5.77 -28.68
N VAL A 72 -1.73 5.69 -28.04
CA VAL A 72 -0.45 6.00 -28.69
C VAL A 72 -0.02 4.76 -29.45
N GLY A 73 0.36 4.92 -30.72
CA GLY A 73 0.77 3.80 -31.57
C GLY A 73 2.02 3.08 -31.03
N PRO A 74 2.27 1.84 -31.49
CA PRO A 74 3.25 0.90 -30.92
C PRO A 74 4.71 1.37 -30.94
N VAL A 75 5.04 2.43 -31.69
CA VAL A 75 6.42 2.92 -31.85
C VAL A 75 6.80 3.92 -30.76
N VAL A 76 5.85 4.70 -30.23
CA VAL A 76 6.10 5.68 -29.14
C VAL A 76 6.31 4.95 -27.80
N GLU A 77 5.82 3.73 -27.69
CA GLU A 77 5.91 2.86 -26.52
C GLU A 77 7.31 2.25 -26.32
N LEU A 78 8.29 2.48 -27.21
CA LEU A 78 9.66 1.93 -27.04
C LEU A 78 10.66 2.88 -26.39
N MET A 79 10.44 4.20 -26.43
CA MET A 79 11.35 5.17 -25.81
C MET A 79 10.81 5.67 -24.46
N ALA A 80 11.71 5.92 -23.52
CA ALA A 80 11.34 6.62 -22.29
C ALA A 80 10.91 8.05 -22.65
N THR A 81 9.71 8.45 -22.24
CA THR A 81 9.25 9.82 -22.46
C THR A 81 9.74 10.72 -21.32
N GLN A 82 9.80 12.03 -21.56
CA GLN A 82 10.13 13.00 -20.50
C GLN A 82 9.16 12.88 -19.30
N ALA A 83 7.90 12.54 -19.56
CA ALA A 83 6.91 12.31 -18.52
C ALA A 83 7.25 11.09 -17.65
N ASP A 84 7.86 10.06 -18.22
CA ASP A 84 8.30 8.87 -17.49
C ASP A 84 9.51 9.18 -16.61
N GLU A 85 10.44 9.98 -17.10
CA GLU A 85 11.56 10.51 -16.31
C GLU A 85 11.08 11.35 -15.14
N ASP A 86 10.13 12.26 -15.37
CA ASP A 86 9.57 13.11 -14.32
C ASP A 86 8.85 12.30 -13.24
N ARG A 87 8.19 11.20 -13.63
CA ARG A 87 7.57 10.25 -12.70
C ARG A 87 8.59 9.50 -11.87
N GLU A 88 9.76 9.20 -12.42
CA GLU A 88 10.83 8.44 -11.75
C GLU A 88 11.81 9.31 -10.95
N LYS A 89 11.81 10.62 -11.22
CA LYS A 89 12.60 11.60 -10.48
C LYS A 89 12.29 11.55 -8.99
N LEU A 90 13.34 11.66 -8.17
CA LEU A 90 13.22 11.74 -6.72
C LEU A 90 12.42 12.99 -6.35
N ARG A 91 11.39 12.83 -5.50
CA ARG A 91 10.66 13.98 -4.99
C ARG A 91 11.48 14.70 -3.92
N THR A 92 11.39 16.03 -3.93
CA THR A 92 11.86 16.88 -2.84
C THR A 92 10.82 16.82 -1.72
N LEU A 93 11.22 16.29 -0.56
CA LEU A 93 10.36 16.17 0.61
C LEU A 93 10.35 17.51 1.36
N ALA A 94 9.35 18.35 1.11
CA ALA A 94 9.28 19.70 1.69
C ALA A 94 8.67 19.71 3.10
N LYS A 95 7.71 18.81 3.37
CA LYS A 95 7.04 18.74 4.68
C LYS A 95 7.55 17.58 5.54
N GLU A 96 7.58 17.79 6.86
CA GLU A 96 8.09 16.86 7.88
C GLU A 96 7.57 15.43 7.79
N LYS A 97 6.31 15.26 7.41
CA LYS A 97 5.66 13.96 7.35
C LYS A 97 5.65 13.35 5.95
N GLU A 98 6.19 14.02 4.94
CA GLU A 98 6.19 13.49 3.58
C GLU A 98 7.21 12.36 3.44
N VAL A 99 6.76 11.28 2.80
CA VAL A 99 7.57 10.11 2.52
C VAL A 99 7.49 9.75 1.04
N ASP A 100 8.61 9.30 0.50
CA ASP A 100 8.71 8.73 -0.86
C ASP A 100 9.31 7.33 -0.73
N SER A 101 8.52 6.32 -1.07
CA SER A 101 8.90 4.92 -0.90
C SER A 101 8.86 4.16 -2.20
N MET A 102 9.86 3.30 -2.39
CA MET A 102 9.97 2.38 -3.50
C MET A 102 10.12 0.96 -2.95
N ALA A 103 9.24 0.07 -3.39
CA ALA A 103 9.26 -1.34 -3.02
C ALA A 103 9.29 -2.21 -4.28
N ILE A 104 10.03 -3.31 -4.20
CA ILE A 104 10.08 -4.35 -5.23
C ILE A 104 9.92 -5.67 -4.52
N SER A 105 8.90 -6.42 -4.93
CA SER A 105 8.61 -7.74 -4.39
C SER A 105 8.54 -8.74 -5.54
N GLY A 106 9.03 -9.95 -5.32
CA GLY A 106 8.96 -11.02 -6.30
C GLY A 106 8.96 -12.39 -5.66
N THR A 107 8.30 -13.34 -6.31
CA THR A 107 8.25 -14.74 -5.91
C THR A 107 8.45 -15.64 -7.12
N ASP A 108 8.92 -16.86 -6.91
CA ASP A 108 8.92 -17.91 -7.92
C ASP A 108 8.01 -19.09 -7.52
N HIS A 109 8.02 -20.12 -8.37
CA HIS A 109 7.28 -21.36 -8.16
C HIS A 109 8.02 -22.34 -7.22
N LYS A 110 9.30 -22.10 -6.93
CA LYS A 110 10.13 -22.95 -6.07
C LYS A 110 10.02 -22.58 -4.59
N GLY A 111 9.45 -21.41 -4.30
CA GLY A 111 9.30 -20.90 -2.94
C GLY A 111 10.32 -19.81 -2.57
N ASN A 112 11.16 -19.37 -3.52
CA ASN A 112 11.99 -18.19 -3.32
C ASN A 112 11.11 -16.94 -3.32
N SER A 113 11.30 -16.06 -2.33
CA SER A 113 10.63 -14.77 -2.26
C SER A 113 11.58 -13.66 -1.84
N ILE A 114 11.43 -12.48 -2.46
CA ILE A 114 12.22 -11.30 -2.15
C ILE A 114 11.26 -10.13 -1.95
N HIS A 115 11.47 -9.36 -0.88
CA HIS A 115 10.82 -8.08 -0.63
C HIS A 115 11.88 -7.05 -0.24
N LEU A 116 12.02 -6.03 -1.08
CA LEU A 116 12.96 -4.93 -0.93
C LEU A 116 12.19 -3.63 -0.88
N LYS A 117 12.47 -2.77 0.10
CA LYS A 117 11.85 -1.44 0.19
C LYS A 117 12.83 -0.41 0.69
N ILE A 118 12.82 0.76 0.06
CA ILE A 118 13.51 1.95 0.52
C ILE A 118 12.47 3.06 0.67
N THR A 119 12.32 3.59 1.88
CA THR A 119 11.48 4.75 2.17
C THR A 119 12.36 5.93 2.56
N ARG A 120 12.31 7.01 1.79
CA ARG A 120 12.97 8.26 2.11
C ARG A 120 12.04 9.10 2.98
N LYS A 121 12.58 9.61 4.10
CA LYS A 121 11.92 10.56 5.00
C LYS A 121 12.74 11.85 5.08
N GLN A 122 12.19 12.85 5.76
CA GLN A 122 12.92 14.08 6.08
C GLN A 122 14.12 13.82 7.01
N HIS A 123 14.98 14.83 7.15
CA HIS A 123 16.19 14.80 7.99
C HIS A 123 17.20 13.71 7.58
N ASN A 124 17.20 13.33 6.30
CA ASN A 124 18.03 12.26 5.73
C ASN A 124 17.82 10.89 6.39
N ILE A 125 16.65 10.66 6.97
CA ILE A 125 16.29 9.35 7.50
C ILE A 125 15.81 8.48 6.34
N THR A 126 16.31 7.25 6.25
CA THR A 126 15.88 6.27 5.26
C THR A 126 15.50 4.99 5.97
N GLU A 127 14.28 4.49 5.71
CA GLU A 127 13.89 3.16 6.16
C GLU A 127 14.18 2.14 5.06
N VAL A 128 14.84 1.05 5.44
CA VAL A 128 15.18 -0.03 4.51
C VAL A 128 14.57 -1.33 5.02
N TRP A 129 13.81 -1.98 4.15
CA TRP A 129 13.34 -3.34 4.38
C TRP A 129 14.01 -4.24 3.37
N LEU A 130 14.60 -5.32 3.87
CA LEU A 130 15.18 -6.36 3.05
C LEU A 130 14.78 -7.68 3.69
N HIS A 131 13.96 -8.41 2.97
CA HIS A 131 13.51 -9.74 3.36
C HIS A 131 13.71 -10.67 2.16
N VAL A 132 14.47 -11.73 2.36
CA VAL A 132 14.70 -12.77 1.35
C VAL A 132 14.39 -14.11 1.98
N GLN A 133 13.59 -14.93 1.30
CA GLN A 133 13.35 -16.31 1.63
C GLN A 133 13.79 -17.15 0.45
N LEU A 134 14.56 -18.21 0.71
CA LEU A 134 14.99 -19.15 -0.32
C LEU A 134 14.16 -20.44 -0.27
N GLU A 135 14.30 -21.27 -1.32
CA GLU A 135 13.60 -22.56 -1.49
C GLU A 135 13.88 -23.57 -0.36
N ASP A 136 15.03 -23.46 0.30
CA ASP A 136 15.43 -24.26 1.46
C ASP A 136 14.75 -23.81 2.77
N GLY A 137 13.91 -22.77 2.71
CA GLY A 137 13.24 -22.18 3.87
C GLY A 137 14.12 -21.22 4.67
N SER A 138 15.38 -21.00 4.26
CA SER A 138 16.23 -19.99 4.88
C SER A 138 15.66 -18.59 4.66
N VAL A 139 15.75 -17.76 5.70
CA VAL A 139 15.26 -16.38 5.68
C VAL A 139 16.42 -15.46 6.01
N TYR A 140 16.55 -14.37 5.25
CA TYR A 140 17.57 -13.36 5.44
C TYR A 140 16.95 -11.98 5.62
N GLN A 141 17.41 -11.28 6.66
CA GLN A 141 16.97 -9.93 7.00
C GLN A 141 18.16 -9.03 7.35
N LEU A 142 17.98 -7.70 7.29
CA LEU A 142 18.99 -6.78 7.83
C LEU A 142 19.27 -7.09 9.33
N PRO A 143 20.53 -6.98 9.78
CA PRO A 143 20.89 -7.18 11.18
C PRO A 143 20.15 -6.26 12.15
N GLY A 144 19.70 -5.07 11.69
CA GLY A 144 18.94 -4.12 12.50
C GLY A 144 17.48 -4.50 12.76
N HIS A 145 16.89 -5.45 12.00
CA HIS A 145 15.47 -5.77 12.13
C HIS A 145 15.10 -6.18 13.57
N PRO A 146 13.95 -5.71 14.10
CA PRO A 146 12.87 -5.01 13.40
C PRO A 146 13.11 -3.50 13.19
N ASP A 147 14.20 -2.91 13.69
CA ASP A 147 14.54 -1.53 13.38
C ASP A 147 15.03 -1.43 11.94
N THR A 148 14.36 -0.59 11.17
CA THR A 148 14.61 -0.41 9.73
C THR A 148 15.14 0.98 9.42
N THR A 149 15.23 1.86 10.43
CA THR A 149 15.63 3.26 10.26
C THR A 149 17.14 3.37 10.21
N ILE A 150 17.65 4.04 9.17
CA ILE A 150 19.07 4.25 8.96
C ILE A 150 19.27 5.72 8.60
N GLN A 151 20.29 6.35 9.18
CA GLN A 151 20.71 7.67 8.77
C GLN A 151 21.41 7.58 7.41
N SER A 152 20.84 8.21 6.40
CA SER A 152 21.42 8.23 5.05
C SER A 152 22.30 9.45 4.88
N ASN A 153 23.48 9.26 4.32
CA ASN A 153 24.34 10.36 3.88
C ASN A 153 23.96 10.85 2.47
N ASN A 154 23.12 10.11 1.75
CA ASN A 154 22.81 10.39 0.35
C ASN A 154 21.36 10.84 0.16
N LYS A 155 21.19 12.09 -0.28
CA LYS A 155 19.85 12.68 -0.52
C LYS A 155 19.34 12.43 -1.94
N SER A 156 20.23 12.13 -2.88
CA SER A 156 19.95 12.13 -4.32
C SER A 156 19.89 10.73 -4.94
N SER A 157 19.89 9.67 -4.13
CA SER A 157 19.74 8.30 -4.63
C SER A 157 18.84 7.43 -3.76
N TRP A 158 18.32 6.37 -4.37
CA TRP A 158 17.62 5.29 -3.69
C TRP A 158 18.65 4.34 -3.08
N SER A 159 19.18 4.67 -1.91
CA SER A 159 20.21 3.87 -1.25
C SER A 159 20.13 3.91 0.26
N GLY A 160 20.35 2.77 0.91
CA GLY A 160 20.47 2.67 2.36
C GLY A 160 20.83 1.25 2.80
N GLY A 161 21.60 1.11 3.88
CA GLY A 161 21.91 -0.19 4.48
C GLY A 161 22.58 -1.20 3.53
N GLY A 162 23.35 -0.74 2.54
CA GLY A 162 23.97 -1.58 1.51
C GLY A 162 23.09 -1.84 0.28
N LEU A 163 21.77 -1.60 0.36
CA LEU A 163 20.83 -1.71 -0.74
C LEU A 163 20.84 -0.45 -1.61
N LYS A 164 20.85 -0.62 -2.93
CA LYS A 164 20.80 0.47 -3.91
C LYS A 164 19.85 0.13 -5.05
N PHE A 165 18.97 1.06 -5.39
CA PHE A 165 18.18 1.03 -6.62
C PHE A 165 18.71 2.09 -7.59
N HIS A 166 18.97 1.68 -8.82
CA HIS A 166 19.45 2.53 -9.88
C HIS A 166 18.53 2.42 -11.09
N ILE A 167 18.09 3.57 -11.59
CA ILE A 167 17.26 3.66 -12.78
C ILE A 167 18.17 3.41 -13.98
N CYS A 168 17.93 2.35 -14.74
CA CYS A 168 18.58 2.15 -16.04
C CYS A 168 17.75 2.78 -17.15
N GLU A 169 16.45 2.48 -17.14
CA GLU A 169 15.48 3.03 -18.07
C GLU A 169 14.21 3.38 -17.26
N PRO A 170 13.79 4.66 -17.23
CA PRO A 170 12.61 5.09 -16.49
C PRO A 170 11.40 4.21 -16.79
N LEU A 171 10.67 3.80 -15.74
CA LEU A 171 9.51 2.91 -15.81
C LEU A 171 9.71 1.54 -16.49
N ARG A 172 10.91 1.19 -16.95
CA ARG A 172 11.15 -0.07 -17.67
C ARG A 172 12.12 -0.96 -16.94
N ARG A 173 13.30 -0.42 -16.59
CA ARG A 173 14.42 -1.24 -16.15
C ARG A 173 15.18 -0.61 -15.00
N TRP A 174 15.38 -1.41 -13.97
CA TRP A 174 16.01 -1.01 -12.73
C TRP A 174 17.11 -1.99 -12.35
N ARG A 175 18.27 -1.46 -11.98
CA ARG A 175 19.36 -2.24 -11.39
C ARG A 175 19.28 -2.15 -9.89
N ILE A 176 19.24 -3.31 -9.26
CA ILE A 176 19.11 -3.45 -7.81
C ILE A 176 20.37 -4.17 -7.34
N THR A 177 21.10 -3.55 -6.42
CA THR A 177 22.32 -4.14 -5.88
C THR A 177 22.30 -4.08 -4.37
N PHE A 178 22.83 -5.12 -3.77
CA PHE A 178 23.10 -5.17 -2.35
C PHE A 178 24.46 -5.79 -2.12
N ASN A 179 25.19 -5.20 -1.18
CA ASN A 179 26.43 -5.74 -0.67
C ASN A 179 26.53 -5.38 0.80
N GLY A 180 26.47 -6.38 1.67
CA GLY A 180 26.47 -6.16 3.11
C GLY A 180 26.18 -7.42 3.92
N LEU A 181 26.00 -7.20 5.22
CA LEU A 181 25.72 -8.27 6.17
C LEU A 181 24.21 -8.48 6.30
N LEU A 182 23.77 -9.73 6.24
CA LEU A 182 22.40 -10.15 6.54
C LEU A 182 22.42 -11.17 7.67
N ARG A 183 21.38 -11.12 8.49
CA ARG A 183 21.10 -12.12 9.52
C ARG A 183 20.36 -13.28 8.88
N HIS A 184 20.78 -14.50 9.16
CA HIS A 184 20.01 -15.70 8.88
C HIS A 184 18.98 -15.94 10.01
N GLY A 185 17.70 -16.00 9.65
CA GLY A 185 16.57 -16.16 10.57
C GLY A 185 15.78 -14.88 10.86
N VAL A 186 14.63 -15.05 11.53
CA VAL A 186 13.72 -13.97 11.91
C VAL A 186 13.83 -13.70 13.41
N LYS A 187 13.99 -12.43 13.80
CA LYS A 187 14.04 -12.06 15.21
C LYS A 187 12.63 -12.04 15.81
N HIS A 188 12.34 -12.97 16.71
CA HIS A 188 11.10 -12.93 17.49
C HIS A 188 11.23 -11.96 18.68
N LYS A 189 10.24 -11.08 18.87
CA LYS A 189 10.23 -10.04 19.92
C LYS A 189 10.28 -10.55 21.38
N GLY A 190 10.24 -11.86 21.61
CA GLY A 190 10.16 -12.48 22.95
C GLY A 190 11.45 -13.11 23.47
N ASN A 191 12.43 -13.43 22.62
CA ASN A 191 13.61 -14.17 23.05
C ASN A 191 14.83 -13.25 23.15
N ILE A 192 15.02 -12.66 24.33
CA ILE A 192 16.19 -11.82 24.66
C ILE A 192 17.48 -12.66 24.73
N GLN A 193 17.37 -13.99 24.80
CA GLN A 193 18.47 -14.95 24.92
C GLN A 193 19.09 -15.41 23.59
N ASP A 194 18.47 -15.16 22.44
CA ASP A 194 18.97 -15.63 21.12
C ASP A 194 20.15 -14.79 20.55
N LYS A 195 20.83 -13.99 21.38
CA LYS A 195 22.00 -13.21 20.94
C LYS A 195 23.17 -14.10 20.46
N GLU A 196 23.26 -15.34 20.92
CA GLU A 196 24.34 -16.28 20.55
C GLU A 196 24.12 -16.98 19.20
N ASN A 197 22.89 -17.02 18.67
CA ASN A 197 22.54 -17.75 17.44
C ASN A 197 22.23 -16.85 16.23
N ASP A 198 22.46 -15.53 16.34
CA ASP A 198 22.34 -14.62 15.19
C ASP A 198 23.51 -14.87 14.22
N VAL A 199 23.35 -15.84 13.32
CA VAL A 199 24.32 -16.12 12.26
C VAL A 199 24.26 -14.98 11.24
N ILE A 200 25.22 -14.06 11.34
CA ILE A 200 25.39 -12.96 10.39
C ILE A 200 26.27 -13.46 9.24
N VAL A 201 25.75 -13.35 8.03
CA VAL A 201 26.41 -13.76 6.80
C VAL A 201 26.61 -12.57 5.89
N HIS A 202 27.75 -12.55 5.20
CA HIS A 202 27.94 -11.61 4.10
C HIS A 202 27.12 -12.07 2.90
N VAL A 203 26.35 -11.16 2.32
CA VAL A 203 25.52 -11.44 1.14
C VAL A 203 25.75 -10.34 0.13
N GLN A 204 25.87 -10.76 -1.13
CA GLN A 204 25.86 -9.87 -2.26
C GLN A 204 24.80 -10.36 -3.25
N PHE A 205 24.03 -9.43 -3.81
CA PHE A 205 23.13 -9.74 -4.92
C PHE A 205 23.07 -8.62 -5.93
N ARG A 206 22.82 -9.01 -7.17
CA ARG A 206 22.68 -8.10 -8.31
C ARG A 206 21.49 -8.55 -9.12
N PHE A 207 20.42 -7.77 -9.07
CA PHE A 207 19.20 -8.02 -9.81
C PHE A 207 18.93 -6.92 -10.83
N ILE A 208 18.24 -7.31 -11.89
CA ILE A 208 17.64 -6.43 -12.86
C ILE A 208 16.13 -6.64 -12.77
N TRP A 209 15.42 -5.59 -12.42
CA TRP A 209 13.98 -5.53 -12.57
C TRP A 209 13.64 -5.07 -13.98
N THR A 210 12.74 -5.79 -14.64
CA THR A 210 12.21 -5.48 -15.96
C THR A 210 10.69 -5.44 -15.89
N ALA A 211 10.10 -4.32 -16.30
CA ALA A 211 8.66 -4.16 -16.38
C ALA A 211 8.06 -5.06 -17.46
N CYS A 212 6.92 -5.67 -17.16
CA CYS A 212 6.12 -6.45 -18.11
C CYS A 212 4.72 -5.87 -18.32
N SER A 213 4.40 -4.77 -17.63
CA SER A 213 3.13 -4.06 -17.78
C SER A 213 3.35 -2.56 -17.81
N ASP A 214 2.31 -1.88 -18.29
CA ASP A 214 2.13 -0.45 -18.05
C ASP A 214 2.00 -0.14 -16.56
N VAL A 215 2.17 1.14 -16.28
CA VAL A 215 2.07 1.71 -14.94
C VAL A 215 0.60 1.88 -14.56
N ILE A 216 0.22 1.28 -13.45
CA ILE A 216 -1.11 1.40 -12.85
C ILE A 216 -1.05 2.49 -11.77
N ASP A 217 -1.65 3.66 -12.02
CA ASP A 217 -1.74 4.76 -11.05
C ASP A 217 -2.89 4.49 -10.07
N ILE A 218 -2.56 4.47 -8.77
CA ILE A 218 -3.50 4.14 -7.69
C ILE A 218 -4.70 5.07 -7.67
N GLN A 219 -4.51 6.35 -7.99
CA GLN A 219 -5.60 7.32 -7.95
C GLN A 219 -6.44 7.34 -9.21
N ARG A 220 -5.89 6.87 -10.33
CA ARG A 220 -6.54 6.95 -11.65
C ARG A 220 -7.20 5.64 -12.05
N ASP A 221 -6.48 4.53 -11.87
CA ASP A 221 -6.84 3.23 -12.45
C ASP A 221 -7.60 2.34 -11.47
N TRP A 222 -7.65 2.71 -10.19
CA TRP A 222 -8.47 2.01 -9.21
C TRP A 222 -9.97 2.18 -9.48
N SER A 223 -10.73 1.10 -9.26
CA SER A 223 -12.19 1.13 -9.39
C SER A 223 -12.80 2.18 -8.46
N THR A 224 -13.51 3.13 -9.07
CA THR A 224 -14.24 4.18 -8.36
C THR A 224 -15.22 3.61 -7.37
N GLU A 225 -15.87 2.50 -7.70
CA GLU A 225 -16.80 1.85 -6.80
C GLU A 225 -16.08 1.28 -5.57
N LEU A 226 -14.95 0.62 -5.76
CA LEU A 226 -14.15 0.10 -4.64
C LEU A 226 -13.62 1.24 -3.76
N MET A 227 -13.13 2.32 -4.37
CA MET A 227 -12.70 3.52 -3.64
C MET A 227 -13.86 4.14 -2.84
N CYS A 228 -15.03 4.31 -3.46
CA CYS A 228 -16.22 4.83 -2.78
C CYS A 228 -16.64 3.95 -1.61
N ASN A 229 -16.63 2.62 -1.80
CA ASN A 229 -17.00 1.67 -0.75
C ASN A 229 -16.00 1.70 0.41
N ALA A 230 -14.69 1.71 0.13
CA ALA A 230 -13.65 1.78 1.13
C ALA A 230 -13.73 3.09 1.93
N LEU A 231 -13.78 4.23 1.25
CA LEU A 231 -13.87 5.55 1.88
C LEU A 231 -15.15 5.74 2.70
N ALA A 232 -16.28 5.19 2.26
CA ALA A 232 -17.53 5.29 3.00
C ALA A 232 -17.55 4.42 4.26
N ARG A 233 -16.72 3.38 4.33
CA ARG A 233 -16.58 2.51 5.51
C ARG A 233 -15.62 3.07 6.56
N GLU A 234 -14.71 3.95 6.17
CA GLU A 234 -13.85 4.64 7.12
C GLU A 234 -14.68 5.44 8.16
N PRO A 235 -14.26 5.49 9.43
CA PRO A 235 -14.95 6.24 10.46
C PRO A 235 -14.75 7.75 10.26
N TRP A 236 -15.80 8.47 9.88
CA TRP A 236 -15.76 9.92 9.62
C TRP A 236 -15.93 10.69 10.94
N ARG A 237 -14.91 10.63 11.81
CA ARG A 237 -14.97 11.25 13.15
C ARG A 237 -14.60 12.73 13.20
N ASN A 238 -13.99 13.27 12.14
CA ASN A 238 -13.53 14.65 12.09
C ASN A 238 -13.87 15.31 10.76
N GLY A 239 -14.03 16.64 10.73
CA GLY A 239 -14.28 17.43 9.50
C GLY A 239 -13.19 17.30 8.41
N LYS A 240 -12.17 16.47 8.64
CA LYS A 240 -11.13 16.09 7.68
C LYS A 240 -11.64 15.05 6.66
N TRP A 241 -12.83 14.48 6.82
CA TRP A 241 -13.44 13.55 5.87
C TRP A 241 -13.52 14.11 4.44
N MET A 242 -13.69 15.43 4.29
CA MET A 242 -13.67 16.11 3.00
C MET A 242 -12.31 16.04 2.25
N LYS A 243 -11.23 15.70 2.97
CA LYS A 243 -9.86 15.59 2.43
C LYS A 243 -9.40 14.13 2.25
N MET A 244 -10.28 13.15 2.40
CA MET A 244 -9.93 11.72 2.39
C MET A 244 -9.27 11.23 1.10
N ARG A 245 -9.53 11.85 -0.05
CA ARG A 245 -8.82 11.51 -1.30
C ARG A 245 -7.31 11.62 -1.14
N LYS A 246 -6.82 12.61 -0.38
CA LYS A 246 -5.38 12.79 -0.11
C LYS A 246 -4.81 11.71 0.83
N GLN A 247 -5.66 10.98 1.55
CA GLN A 247 -5.25 9.92 2.48
C GLN A 247 -5.03 8.56 1.78
N ILE A 248 -5.58 8.36 0.57
CA ILE A 248 -5.37 7.13 -0.22
C ILE A 248 -3.89 6.97 -0.63
N GLY A 249 -3.10 8.05 -0.53
CA GLY A 249 -1.74 8.13 -1.01
C GLY A 249 -1.72 8.39 -2.52
N GLU A 250 -0.54 8.75 -3.00
CA GLU A 250 -0.23 8.81 -4.43
C GLU A 250 0.78 7.72 -4.74
N GLY A 251 0.86 7.31 -6.00
CA GLY A 251 1.83 6.31 -6.40
C GLY A 251 1.35 5.48 -7.55
N TYR A 252 2.16 4.49 -7.89
CA TYR A 252 1.84 3.56 -8.96
C TYR A 252 2.38 2.17 -8.66
N ASP A 253 1.78 1.22 -9.36
CA ASP A 253 2.14 -0.19 -9.37
C ASP A 253 2.54 -0.61 -10.78
N GLN A 254 3.48 -1.53 -10.86
CA GLN A 254 3.94 -2.08 -12.12
C GLN A 254 4.32 -3.54 -11.95
N TRP A 255 3.78 -4.39 -12.80
CA TRP A 255 4.12 -5.81 -12.83
C TRP A 255 5.39 -6.02 -13.63
N GLY A 256 6.17 -7.02 -13.22
CA GLY A 256 7.43 -7.31 -13.88
C GLY A 256 8.15 -8.51 -13.30
N THR A 257 9.40 -8.64 -13.70
CA THR A 257 10.28 -9.73 -13.34
C THR A 257 11.56 -9.19 -12.74
N LEU A 258 12.00 -9.79 -11.64
CA LEU A 258 13.27 -9.58 -10.98
C LEU A 258 14.18 -10.76 -11.30
N GLN A 259 15.25 -10.53 -12.05
CA GLN A 259 16.20 -11.57 -12.47
C GLN A 259 17.62 -11.23 -12.04
N GLY A 260 18.42 -12.21 -11.65
CA GLY A 260 19.83 -11.97 -11.34
C GLY A 260 20.43 -12.97 -10.36
N THR A 261 21.52 -12.59 -9.71
CA THR A 261 22.35 -13.49 -8.92
C THR A 261 22.34 -13.14 -7.44
N TRP A 262 22.35 -14.17 -6.62
CA TRP A 262 22.48 -14.15 -5.16
C TRP A 262 23.73 -14.93 -4.76
N THR A 263 24.60 -14.32 -3.97
CA THR A 263 25.85 -14.95 -3.50
C THR A 263 25.94 -14.88 -1.99
N LEU A 264 26.15 -16.04 -1.36
CA LEU A 264 26.33 -16.18 0.08
C LEU A 264 27.83 -16.33 0.40
N GLY A 265 28.34 -15.44 1.24
CA GLY A 265 29.76 -15.38 1.62
C GLY A 265 30.64 -14.63 0.61
N SER A 266 31.95 -14.78 0.77
CA SER A 266 32.97 -14.22 -0.13
C SER A 266 33.35 -15.19 -1.26
N ASP A 267 32.88 -16.44 -1.19
CA ASP A 267 33.26 -17.49 -2.12
C ASP A 267 32.36 -17.47 -3.36
N SER A 268 32.98 -17.30 -4.54
CA SER A 268 32.31 -17.26 -5.84
C SER A 268 31.61 -18.56 -6.25
N ASN A 269 31.74 -19.63 -5.47
CA ASN A 269 31.16 -20.93 -5.77
C ASN A 269 29.68 -21.05 -5.35
N ASN A 270 29.19 -20.19 -4.45
CA ASN A 270 27.81 -20.23 -3.93
C ASN A 270 26.90 -19.20 -4.61
N VAL A 271 26.92 -19.15 -5.94
CA VAL A 271 26.08 -18.26 -6.75
C VAL A 271 24.77 -18.98 -7.09
N LYS A 272 23.64 -18.43 -6.65
CA LYS A 272 22.30 -18.85 -7.05
C LYS A 272 21.72 -17.85 -8.04
N GLU A 273 21.18 -18.33 -9.15
CA GLU A 273 20.40 -17.50 -10.08
C GLU A 273 18.93 -17.53 -9.66
N LEU A 274 18.33 -16.35 -9.54
CA LEU A 274 16.93 -16.19 -9.17
C LEU A 274 16.18 -15.48 -10.29
N TYR A 275 15.00 -16.00 -10.60
CA TYR A 275 14.05 -15.40 -11.52
C TYR A 275 12.68 -15.35 -10.85
N LEU A 276 12.29 -14.15 -10.43
CA LEU A 276 11.13 -13.90 -9.59
C LEU A 276 10.15 -13.02 -10.34
N ARG A 277 8.86 -13.37 -10.34
CA ARG A 277 7.79 -12.53 -10.87
C ARG A 277 7.18 -11.74 -9.73
N GLY A 278 6.81 -10.49 -9.97
CA GLY A 278 6.12 -9.75 -8.93
C GLY A 278 5.79 -8.33 -9.31
N ILE A 279 5.90 -7.44 -8.33
CA ILE A 279 5.41 -6.08 -8.40
C ILE A 279 6.44 -5.08 -7.89
N ARG A 280 6.58 -3.98 -8.64
CA ARG A 280 7.26 -2.76 -8.23
C ARG A 280 6.22 -1.73 -7.87
N GLN A 281 6.38 -1.13 -6.71
CA GLN A 281 5.44 -0.16 -6.16
C GLN A 281 6.19 1.09 -5.78
N ARG A 282 5.67 2.24 -6.19
CA ARG A 282 6.07 3.54 -5.66
C ARG A 282 4.92 4.14 -4.90
N ARG A 283 5.16 4.65 -3.70
CA ARG A 283 4.15 5.30 -2.87
C ARG A 283 4.67 6.61 -2.32
N TYR A 284 3.84 7.62 -2.41
CA TYR A 284 4.01 8.93 -1.82
C TYR A 284 2.87 9.19 -0.85
N GLY A 285 3.18 9.86 0.24
CA GLY A 285 2.14 10.24 1.19
C GLY A 285 2.70 10.84 2.44
N THR A 286 1.84 10.89 3.46
CA THR A 286 2.23 11.28 4.81
C THR A 286 2.44 10.04 5.66
N ASP A 287 3.53 10.00 6.42
CA ASP A 287 3.77 8.95 7.40
C ASP A 287 2.68 8.98 8.49
N GLU A 288 1.83 7.96 8.53
CA GLU A 288 0.74 7.86 9.49
C GLU A 288 1.15 7.20 10.81
N VAL A 289 2.35 6.59 10.87
CA VAL A 289 2.77 5.73 11.99
C VAL A 289 2.89 6.50 13.32
N VAL A 290 3.04 7.83 13.29
CA VAL A 290 3.18 8.67 14.49
C VAL A 290 1.84 9.01 15.17
N LYS A 291 0.67 8.66 14.60
CA LYS A 291 -0.63 9.04 15.19
C LYS A 291 -1.07 8.27 16.46
N LYS A 292 -0.27 7.34 16.99
CA LYS A 292 -0.54 6.68 18.27
C LYS A 292 0.16 7.38 19.43
N LYS A 293 -0.25 8.62 19.75
CA LYS A 293 0.06 9.30 21.02
C LYS A 293 -0.70 10.65 21.11
N GLU A 294 -2.03 10.59 21.03
CA GLU A 294 -2.93 11.62 21.58
C GLU A 294 -4.17 10.92 22.16
#